data_AF-A0A2N9Y288-F1
#
_entry.id   AF-A0A2N9Y288-F1
#
_cell.length_a   1.000
_cell.length_b   1.000
_cell.length_c   1.000
_cell.angle_alpha   90.00
_cell.angle_beta   90.00
_cell.angle_gamma   90.00
#
_symmetry.space_group_name_H-M   'P 1'
#
loop_
_entity.id
_entity.type
_entity.pdbx_description
1 polymer ?
#
loop_
_entity_poly.entity_id
_entity_poly.type
_entity_poly.pdbx_seq_one_letter_code
_entity_poly.pdbx_strand_id
1 'polypeptide(L)'
;MLSNNKEILALFISPLLGVVSINCYAQTPVVSCPPTFSDGHGIHKLTEVMVYDGPVCMKASLVPEYKKNKEVWVLDTLRDPSVVCAYEKIPHYIVLNAKGAAYCERTTAPVQVKCMP
;
A
#
# COMPACT_ATOMS: atom_id res chain seq x y z
N MET A 1 8.65 -57.86 40.25
CA MET A 1 7.46 -58.41 39.55
C MET A 1 6.35 -57.39 39.74
N LEU A 2 5.71 -56.79 38.75
CA LEU A 2 5.39 -57.21 37.39
C LEU A 2 5.10 -55.93 36.54
N SER A 3 5.54 -55.96 35.27
CA SER A 3 4.85 -55.46 34.07
C SER A 3 3.99 -54.18 34.20
N ASN A 4 4.38 -53.05 33.62
CA ASN A 4 4.11 -52.70 32.21
C ASN A 4 2.73 -53.19 31.73
N ASN A 5 1.81 -52.27 31.40
CA ASN A 5 1.07 -52.25 30.13
C ASN A 5 -0.25 -51.47 30.21
N LYS A 6 -0.42 -50.63 29.19
CA LYS A 6 -1.71 -50.28 28.56
C LYS A 6 -2.69 -49.44 29.39
N GLU A 7 -2.36 -48.17 29.61
CA GLU A 7 -3.35 -47.09 29.40
C GLU A 7 -2.69 -45.94 28.63
N ILE A 8 -2.10 -46.37 27.52
CA ILE A 8 -1.88 -45.56 26.35
C ILE A 8 -3.28 -45.13 25.85
N LEU A 9 -3.43 -43.81 25.68
CA LEU A 9 -4.10 -43.17 24.53
C LEU A 9 -5.53 -42.60 24.61
N ALA A 10 -6.16 -42.35 25.76
CA ALA A 10 -7.58 -41.94 25.73
C ALA A 10 -7.93 -40.49 26.13
N LEU A 11 -7.01 -39.66 26.63
CA LEU A 11 -7.42 -38.41 27.31
C LEU A 11 -6.85 -37.08 26.78
N PHE A 12 -6.10 -37.09 25.68
CA PHE A 12 -5.59 -35.85 25.06
C PHE A 12 -6.05 -35.66 23.62
N ILE A 13 -7.31 -36.00 23.32
CA ILE A 13 -7.95 -35.62 22.06
C ILE A 13 -9.17 -34.76 22.40
N SER A 14 -8.95 -33.64 23.08
CA SER A 14 -9.85 -32.48 22.92
C SER A 14 -9.39 -31.77 21.66
N PRO A 15 -10.19 -31.76 20.58
CA PRO A 15 -9.89 -30.92 19.45
C PRO A 15 -10.21 -29.50 19.89
N LEU A 16 -9.20 -28.75 20.33
CA LEU A 16 -9.21 -27.30 20.14
C LEU A 16 -9.15 -27.05 18.63
N LEU A 17 -10.26 -27.32 17.95
CA LEU A 17 -10.65 -26.65 16.72
C LEU A 17 -10.98 -25.20 17.14
N GLY A 18 -9.95 -24.48 17.57
CA GLY A 18 -9.91 -23.04 17.46
C GLY A 18 -10.00 -22.78 15.97
N VAL A 19 -11.23 -22.56 15.50
CA VAL A 19 -11.47 -21.96 14.21
C VAL A 19 -10.87 -20.57 14.32
N VAL A 20 -9.57 -20.47 14.05
CA VAL A 20 -8.92 -19.21 13.72
C VAL A 20 -9.50 -18.88 12.37
N SER A 21 -10.69 -18.27 12.37
CA SER A 21 -11.21 -17.58 11.21
C SER A 21 -10.23 -16.44 10.97
N ILE A 22 -9.23 -16.72 10.13
CA ILE A 22 -8.42 -15.67 9.53
C ILE A 22 -9.38 -14.98 8.57
N ASN A 23 -10.17 -14.04 9.09
CA ASN A 23 -10.87 -13.06 8.26
C ASN A 23 -9.76 -12.18 7.68
N CYS A 24 -9.05 -12.70 6.69
CA CYS A 24 -8.20 -11.94 5.80
C CYS A 24 -9.12 -11.10 4.91
N TYR A 25 -9.79 -10.12 5.50
CA TYR A 25 -10.04 -8.87 4.81
C TYR A 25 -8.66 -8.25 4.60
N ALA A 26 -7.96 -8.70 3.56
CA ALA A 26 -6.72 -8.08 3.12
C ALA A 26 -7.09 -6.67 2.65
N GLN A 27 -7.12 -5.72 3.59
CA GLN A 27 -7.18 -4.31 3.27
C GLN A 27 -5.91 -4.02 2.47
N THR A 28 -6.09 -3.69 1.19
CA THR A 28 -4.98 -3.29 0.35
C THR A 28 -4.29 -2.10 1.02
N PRO A 29 -2.98 -2.17 1.27
CA PRO A 29 -2.30 -1.17 2.07
C PRO A 29 -2.42 0.19 1.40
N VAL A 30 -2.78 1.21 2.17
CA VAL A 30 -2.77 2.59 1.68
C VAL A 30 -1.33 3.00 1.41
N VAL A 31 -1.05 3.33 0.16
CA VAL A 31 0.28 3.80 -0.26
C VAL A 31 0.30 5.33 -0.25
N SER A 32 1.34 5.91 0.35
CA SER A 32 1.48 7.37 0.49
C SER A 32 2.86 7.87 0.16
N CYS A 33 2.94 9.01 -0.54
CA CYS A 33 4.19 9.74 -0.72
C CYS A 33 4.67 10.30 0.63
N PRO A 34 5.96 10.09 1.00
CA PRO A 34 6.57 10.80 2.12
C PRO A 34 6.53 12.32 1.89
N PRO A 35 6.21 13.13 2.92
CA PRO A 35 6.16 14.59 2.78
C PRO A 35 7.54 15.21 2.54
N THR A 36 8.60 14.50 2.95
CA THR A 36 10.00 14.87 2.72
C THR A 36 10.82 13.66 2.32
N PHE A 37 11.94 13.91 1.63
CA PHE A 37 12.96 12.93 1.29
C PHE A 37 14.33 13.46 1.68
N SER A 38 15.21 12.58 2.17
CA SER A 38 16.60 12.93 2.44
C SER A 38 17.53 12.07 1.59
N ASP A 39 18.47 12.74 0.92
CA ASP A 39 19.52 12.14 0.09
C ASP A 39 20.89 12.08 0.81
N GLY A 40 20.90 12.28 2.13
CA GLY A 40 22.12 12.37 2.94
C GLY A 40 22.81 13.74 2.89
N HIS A 41 22.44 14.63 1.97
CA HIS A 41 23.02 15.96 1.80
C HIS A 41 22.03 17.08 2.16
N GLY A 42 20.73 16.79 2.10
CA GLY A 42 19.66 17.71 2.46
C GLY A 42 18.34 17.00 2.79
N ILE A 43 17.35 17.81 3.17
CA ILE A 43 15.95 17.42 3.31
C ILE A 43 15.16 18.20 2.27
N HIS A 44 14.44 17.46 1.43
CA HIS A 44 13.74 17.97 0.26
C HIS A 44 12.24 17.75 0.43
N LYS A 45 11.44 18.77 0.16
CA LYS A 45 9.98 18.70 0.31
C LYS A 45 9.35 18.07 -0.92
N LEU A 46 8.24 17.36 -0.73
CA LEU A 46 7.43 16.87 -1.83
C LEU A 46 6.83 18.05 -2.60
N THR A 47 7.03 18.10 -3.92
CA THR A 47 6.51 19.17 -4.79
C THR A 47 5.40 18.68 -5.70
N GLU A 48 5.63 17.56 -6.35
CA GLU A 48 4.79 17.06 -7.42
C GLU A 48 4.52 15.58 -7.23
N VAL A 49 3.29 15.18 -7.55
CA VAL A 49 2.90 13.79 -7.57
C VAL A 49 2.21 13.50 -8.88
N MET A 50 2.66 12.43 -9.53
CA MET A 50 2.09 11.90 -10.75
C MET A 50 1.59 10.48 -10.49
N VAL A 51 0.42 10.14 -11.03
CA VAL A 51 -0.14 8.79 -10.95
C VAL A 51 -0.18 8.21 -12.35
N TYR A 52 0.28 6.97 -12.51
CA TYR A 52 0.34 6.27 -13.79
C TYR A 52 -0.57 5.05 -13.75
N ASP A 53 -1.26 4.81 -14.87
CA ASP A 53 -2.15 3.65 -15.06
C ASP A 53 -1.35 2.40 -15.47
N GLY A 54 -0.48 1.98 -14.56
CA GLY A 54 0.50 0.92 -14.75
C GLY A 54 1.93 1.34 -14.38
N PRO A 55 2.93 0.57 -14.83
CA PRO A 55 4.34 0.90 -14.63
C PRO A 55 4.72 2.23 -15.29
N VAL A 56 5.60 2.99 -14.65
CA VAL A 56 6.11 4.29 -15.15
C VAL A 56 6.69 4.20 -16.57
N CYS A 57 7.27 3.05 -16.95
CA CYS A 57 7.84 2.83 -18.29
C CYS A 57 6.80 2.88 -19.42
N MET A 58 5.51 2.67 -19.12
CA MET A 58 4.42 2.78 -20.10
C MET A 58 4.03 4.23 -20.39
N LYS A 59 4.56 5.21 -19.64
CA LYS A 59 4.33 6.66 -19.82
C LYS A 59 2.85 7.08 -19.88
N ALA A 60 1.96 6.31 -19.27
CA ALA A 60 0.52 6.59 -19.19
C ALA A 60 0.19 7.35 -17.90
N SER A 61 0.62 8.61 -17.79
CA SER A 61 0.28 9.45 -16.64
C SER A 61 -1.20 9.83 -16.69
N LEU A 62 -1.89 9.65 -15.59
CA LEU A 62 -3.28 10.03 -15.40
C LEU A 62 -3.38 11.51 -15.05
N VAL A 63 -4.42 12.16 -15.58
CA VAL A 63 -4.78 13.54 -15.24
C VAL A 63 -5.79 13.50 -14.10
N PRO A 64 -5.58 14.24 -13.00
CA PRO A 64 -6.52 14.23 -11.89
C PRO A 64 -7.81 14.98 -12.24
N GLU A 65 -8.91 14.51 -11.65
CA GLU A 65 -10.12 15.29 -11.47
C GLU A 65 -9.96 16.23 -10.26
N TYR A 66 -10.29 17.51 -10.45
CA TYR A 66 -10.27 18.50 -9.38
C TYR A 66 -11.60 18.48 -8.60
N LYS A 67 -11.57 18.07 -7.34
CA LYS A 67 -12.73 18.04 -6.44
C LYS A 67 -12.48 18.92 -5.23
N LYS A 68 -13.02 20.15 -5.28
CA LYS A 68 -12.85 21.20 -4.25
C LYS A 68 -11.37 21.47 -3.95
N ASN A 69 -10.85 20.87 -2.88
CA ASN A 69 -9.48 21.07 -2.36
C ASN A 69 -8.59 19.83 -2.57
N LYS A 70 -9.01 18.90 -3.44
CA LYS A 70 -8.31 17.64 -3.70
C LYS A 70 -8.19 17.39 -5.21
N GLU A 71 -7.09 16.78 -5.60
CA GLU A 71 -6.91 16.13 -6.89
C GLU A 71 -7.21 14.64 -6.72
N VAL A 72 -8.01 14.05 -7.61
CA VAL A 72 -8.42 12.64 -7.53
C VAL A 72 -8.12 11.95 -8.85
N TRP A 73 -7.38 10.85 -8.81
CA TRP A 73 -7.14 9.97 -9.95
C TRP A 73 -8.01 8.73 -9.80
N VAL A 74 -8.89 8.50 -10.78
CA VAL A 74 -9.62 7.23 -10.91
C VAL A 74 -8.74 6.27 -11.69
N LEU A 75 -8.56 5.05 -11.19
CA LEU A 75 -7.61 4.07 -11.72
C LEU A 75 -8.36 2.99 -12.49
N ASP A 76 -7.77 2.49 -13.58
CA ASP A 76 -8.32 1.33 -14.26
C ASP A 76 -8.03 0.07 -13.43
N THR A 77 -9.05 -0.73 -13.18
CA THR A 77 -8.93 -2.01 -12.46
C THR A 77 -8.06 -3.05 -13.18
N LEU A 78 -7.73 -2.82 -14.46
CA LEU A 78 -6.95 -3.76 -15.26
C LEU A 78 -5.45 -3.79 -14.91
N ARG A 79 -4.92 -2.75 -14.25
CA ARG A 79 -3.47 -2.62 -13.99
C ARG A 79 -3.18 -2.05 -12.62
N ASP A 80 -2.07 -2.50 -12.03
CA ASP A 80 -1.57 -1.92 -10.79
C ASP A 80 -0.94 -0.54 -11.06
N PRO A 81 -1.46 0.54 -10.44
CA PRO A 81 -1.01 1.89 -10.68
C PRO A 81 0.34 2.17 -10.01
N SER A 82 1.10 3.10 -10.58
CA SER A 82 2.34 3.61 -10.00
C SER A 82 2.20 5.07 -9.59
N VAL A 83 2.68 5.41 -8.39
CA VAL A 83 2.74 6.79 -7.91
C VAL A 83 4.18 7.26 -7.94
N VAL A 84 4.42 8.40 -8.57
CA VAL A 84 5.73 9.04 -8.62
C VAL A 84 5.71 10.28 -7.73
N CYS A 85 6.54 10.28 -6.70
CA CYS A 85 6.71 11.38 -5.77
C CYS A 85 8.00 12.14 -6.12
N ALA A 86 7.88 13.38 -6.62
CA ALA A 86 9.01 14.21 -6.97
C ALA A 86 9.31 15.24 -5.88
N TYR A 87 10.60 15.49 -5.62
CA TYR A 87 11.05 16.32 -4.52
C TYR A 87 11.73 17.60 -5.00
N GLU A 88 11.53 18.67 -4.24
CA GLU A 88 12.04 20.00 -4.50
C GLU A 88 13.58 19.99 -4.62
N LYS A 89 14.13 20.75 -5.57
CA LYS A 89 15.58 21.04 -5.70
C LYS A 89 16.49 19.85 -6.04
N ILE A 90 15.93 18.68 -6.34
CA ILE A 90 16.71 17.51 -6.78
C ILE A 90 16.05 16.77 -7.95
N PRO A 91 16.81 16.20 -8.88
CA PRO A 91 16.29 15.35 -9.95
C PRO A 91 16.05 13.91 -9.46
N HIS A 92 15.53 13.73 -8.24
CA HIS A 92 15.22 12.42 -7.66
C HIS A 92 13.73 12.30 -7.37
N TYR A 93 13.21 11.09 -7.57
CA TYR A 93 11.84 10.74 -7.30
C TYR A 93 11.77 9.35 -6.67
N ILE A 94 10.70 9.11 -5.94
CA ILE A 94 10.35 7.78 -5.42
C ILE A 94 9.20 7.25 -6.25
N VAL A 95 9.29 5.99 -6.66
CA VAL A 95 8.16 5.28 -7.29
C VAL A 95 7.58 4.32 -6.26
N LEU A 96 6.29 4.46 -6.00
CA LEU A 96 5.53 3.56 -5.14
C LEU A 96 4.54 2.77 -5.99
N ASN A 97 4.55 1.45 -5.84
CA ASN A 97 3.57 0.59 -6.50
C ASN A 97 2.30 0.54 -5.64
N ALA A 98 1.20 1.10 -6.15
CA ALA A 98 -0.08 1.20 -5.46
C ALA A 98 -0.99 0.02 -5.83
N LYS A 99 -0.47 -1.21 -5.66
CA LYS A 99 -1.14 -2.45 -6.01
C LYS A 99 -2.57 -2.51 -5.46
N GLY A 100 -3.53 -2.80 -6.33
CA GLY A 100 -4.95 -2.94 -5.98
C GLY A 100 -5.63 -1.68 -5.42
N ALA A 101 -5.09 -0.49 -5.71
CA ALA A 101 -5.81 0.76 -5.49
C ALA A 101 -6.85 1.00 -6.59
N ALA A 102 -8.03 1.50 -6.24
CA ALA A 102 -9.06 1.93 -7.19
C ALA A 102 -9.01 3.45 -7.46
N TYR A 103 -8.52 4.23 -6.49
CA TYR A 103 -8.36 5.67 -6.66
C TYR A 103 -7.21 6.20 -5.81
N CYS A 104 -6.61 7.30 -6.26
CA CYS A 104 -5.63 8.07 -5.51
C CYS A 104 -6.14 9.48 -5.29
N GLU A 105 -5.89 10.05 -4.11
CA GLU A 105 -6.21 11.44 -3.81
C GLU A 105 -4.98 12.20 -3.37
N ARG A 106 -4.84 13.45 -3.81
CA ARG A 106 -3.86 14.41 -3.29
C ARG A 106 -4.56 15.54 -2.55
N THR A 107 -4.11 15.82 -1.34
CA THR A 107 -4.41 17.07 -0.63
C THR A 107 -3.32 18.08 -0.92
N THR A 108 -3.68 19.36 -1.03
CA THR A 108 -2.72 20.44 -1.35
C THR A 108 -2.03 21.03 -0.12
N ALA A 109 -2.59 20.87 1.09
CA ALA A 109 -2.00 21.38 2.33
C ALA A 109 -2.38 20.50 3.55
N PRO A 110 -1.45 19.73 4.14
CA PRO A 110 -0.13 19.41 3.60
C PRO A 110 -0.24 18.59 2.31
N VAL A 111 0.78 18.68 1.44
CA VAL A 111 0.86 17.83 0.24
C VAL A 111 0.99 16.38 0.70
N GLN A 112 -0.08 15.61 0.54
CA GLN A 112 -0.12 14.17 0.81
C GLN A 112 -0.86 13.50 -0.31
N VAL A 113 -0.37 12.35 -0.75
CA VAL A 113 -1.07 11.49 -1.70
C VAL A 113 -1.37 10.17 -1.05
N LYS A 114 -2.59 9.70 -1.20
CA LYS A 114 -3.06 8.42 -0.64
C LYS A 114 -3.78 7.65 -1.73
N CYS A 115 -3.32 6.44 -2.00
CA CYS A 115 -4.01 5.50 -2.88
C CYS A 115 -4.76 4.47 -2.04
N MET A 116 -6.04 4.27 -2.35
CA MET A 116 -6.97 3.48 -1.56
C MET A 116 -7.65 2.42 -2.45
N PRO A 117 -8.10 1.30 -1.87
CA PRO A 117 -8.92 0.30 -2.57
C PRO A 117 -10.26 0.86 -3.03
#